data_AF-A0A1F9FD81-F1
#
_entry.id   AF-A0A1F9FD81-F1
#
_cell.length_a   1.000
_cell.length_b   1.000
_cell.length_c   1.000
_cell.angle_alpha   90.00
_cell.angle_beta   90.00
_cell.angle_gamma   90.00
#
_symmetry.space_group_name_H-M   'P 1'
#
loop_
_entity.id
_entity.type
_entity.pdbx_description
1 polymer ?
#
loop_
_entity_poly.entity_id
_entity_poly.type
_entity_poly.pdbx_seq_one_letter_code
_entity_poly.pdbx_strand_id
1 'polypeptide(L)'
;MANELLKKVIDLTQLPTDQVTEELERLLEKEGVDADHVSLWELRQVLAKYIEDVFKDYEDILSGKKKDDVDDDEPQFRLVTVN
;
A
#
# COMPACT_ATOMS: atom_id res chain seq x y z
N MET A 1 -14.80 16.88 -8.25
CA MET A 1 -13.60 16.81 -9.13
C MET A 1 -12.73 15.61 -8.80
N ALA A 2 -12.55 15.27 -7.52
CA ALA A 2 -11.81 14.07 -7.08
C ALA A 2 -12.31 12.76 -7.72
N ASN A 3 -13.63 12.58 -7.81
CA ASN A 3 -14.26 11.40 -8.41
C ASN A 3 -13.90 11.19 -9.91
N GLU A 4 -13.62 12.27 -10.66
CA GLU A 4 -13.20 12.17 -12.07
C GLU A 4 -11.73 11.76 -12.22
N LEU A 5 -10.88 12.07 -11.23
CA LEU A 5 -9.47 11.67 -11.22
C LEU A 5 -9.32 10.19 -10.88
N LEU A 6 -10.06 9.73 -9.86
CA LEU A 6 -10.14 8.31 -9.48
C LEU A 6 -10.56 7.44 -10.65
N LYS A 7 -11.65 7.81 -11.34
CA LYS A 7 -12.12 7.11 -12.54
C LYS A 7 -11.05 7.00 -13.62
N LYS A 8 -10.31 8.08 -13.90
CA LYS A 8 -9.22 8.04 -14.90
C LYS A 8 -8.09 7.09 -14.50
N VAL A 9 -7.73 7.01 -13.22
CA VAL A 9 -6.70 6.09 -12.75
C VAL A 9 -7.17 4.64 -12.89
N ILE A 10 -8.42 4.36 -12.53
CA ILE A 10 -9.06 3.04 -12.70
C ILE A 10 -9.08 2.63 -14.19
N ASP A 11 -9.57 3.52 -15.06
CA ASP A 11 -9.65 3.27 -16.51
C ASP A 11 -8.27 2.99 -17.13
N LEU A 12 -7.22 3.70 -16.68
CA LEU A 12 -5.86 3.53 -17.18
C LEU A 12 -5.18 2.25 -16.68
N THR A 13 -5.51 1.81 -15.47
CA THR A 13 -4.87 0.64 -14.84
C THR A 13 -5.61 -0.66 -15.16
N GLN A 14 -6.87 -0.58 -15.59
CA GLN A 14 -7.75 -1.75 -15.81
C GLN A 14 -7.88 -2.65 -14.57
N LEU A 15 -7.55 -2.11 -13.39
CA LEU A 15 -7.66 -2.80 -12.12
C LEU A 15 -9.10 -2.75 -11.62
N PRO A 16 -9.52 -3.69 -10.76
CA PRO A 16 -10.85 -3.66 -10.16
C PRO A 16 -11.11 -2.32 -9.46
N THR A 17 -12.16 -1.61 -9.90
CA THR A 17 -12.54 -0.28 -9.40
C THR A 17 -12.57 -0.21 -7.88
N ASP A 18 -13.18 -1.22 -7.24
CA ASP A 18 -13.39 -1.23 -5.80
C ASP A 18 -12.05 -1.32 -5.06
N GLN A 19 -11.15 -2.20 -5.50
CA GLN A 19 -9.83 -2.38 -4.89
C GLN A 19 -8.94 -1.14 -5.06
N VAL A 20 -8.98 -0.52 -6.24
CA VAL A 20 -8.23 0.72 -6.48
C VAL A 20 -8.77 1.86 -5.65
N THR A 21 -10.10 1.96 -5.52
CA THR A 21 -10.74 3.03 -4.75
C THR A 21 -10.38 2.91 -3.28
N GLU A 22 -10.54 1.73 -2.68
CA GLU A 22 -10.18 1.46 -1.28
C GLU A 22 -8.70 1.74 -0.99
N GLU A 23 -7.82 1.28 -1.89
CA GLU A 23 -6.38 1.50 -1.75
C GLU A 23 -6.03 2.98 -1.83
N LEU A 24 -6.61 3.71 -2.78
CA LEU A 24 -6.32 5.12 -2.99
C LEU A 24 -6.86 5.98 -1.84
N GLU A 25 -8.05 5.68 -1.33
CA GLU A 25 -8.61 6.32 -0.13
C GLU A 25 -7.70 6.10 1.08
N ARG A 26 -7.20 4.87 1.27
CA ARG A 26 -6.23 4.56 2.35
C ARG A 26 -4.93 5.35 2.21
N LEU A 27 -4.41 5.50 1.00
CA LEU A 27 -3.19 6.27 0.74
C LEU A 27 -3.38 7.76 1.01
N LEU A 28 -4.54 8.32 0.64
CA LEU A 28 -4.88 9.71 0.91
C LEU A 28 -5.03 9.95 2.42
N GLU A 29 -5.73 9.06 3.13
CA GLU A 29 -5.90 9.12 4.58
C GLU A 29 -4.56 9.04 5.33
N LYS A 30 -3.66 8.14 4.92
CA LYS A 30 -2.30 8.02 5.49
C LYS A 30 -1.51 9.33 5.43
N GLU A 31 -1.73 10.13 4.39
CA GLU A 31 -1.08 11.43 4.18
C GLU A 31 -1.91 12.62 4.70
N GLY A 32 -3.06 12.36 5.34
CA GLY A 32 -3.95 13.39 5.88
C GLY A 32 -4.65 14.23 4.81
N VAL A 33 -4.80 13.70 3.60
CA VAL A 33 -5.45 14.36 2.47
C VAL A 33 -6.90 13.92 2.39
N ASP A 34 -7.81 14.89 2.32
CA ASP A 34 -9.25 14.63 2.14
C ASP A 34 -9.55 14.17 0.71
N ALA A 35 -10.08 12.96 0.56
CA ALA A 35 -10.43 12.36 -0.72
C ALA A 35 -11.49 13.16 -1.49
N ASP A 36 -12.38 13.90 -0.80
CA ASP A 36 -13.43 14.69 -1.45
C ASP A 36 -12.88 16.02 -2.03
N HIS A 37 -11.75 16.49 -1.49
CA HIS A 37 -11.15 17.78 -1.82
C HIS A 37 -9.72 17.68 -2.38
N VAL A 38 -9.29 16.49 -2.80
CA VAL A 38 -7.94 16.26 -3.31
C VAL A 38 -7.68 16.99 -4.65
N SER A 39 -6.59 17.75 -4.70
CA SER A 39 -6.08 18.32 -5.94
C SER A 39 -5.22 17.33 -6.72
N LEU A 40 -5.07 17.56 -8.02
CA LEU A 40 -4.19 16.74 -8.87
C LEU A 40 -2.73 16.75 -8.39
N TRP A 41 -2.28 17.86 -7.77
CA TRP A 41 -0.93 17.96 -7.23
C TRP A 41 -0.75 17.07 -6.00
N GLU A 42 -1.68 17.13 -5.04
CA GLU A 42 -1.64 16.30 -3.83
C GLU A 42 -1.74 14.81 -4.18
N LEU A 43 -2.63 14.45 -5.10
CA LEU A 43 -2.74 13.08 -5.58
C LEU A 43 -1.41 12.56 -6.16
N ARG A 44 -0.70 13.39 -6.94
CA ARG A 44 0.62 13.02 -7.49
C ARG A 44 1.67 12.82 -6.40
N GLN A 45 1.67 13.66 -5.36
CA GLN A 45 2.60 13.53 -4.24
C GLN A 45 2.37 12.22 -3.47
N VAL A 46 1.10 11.92 -3.16
CA VAL A 46 0.69 10.70 -2.46
C VAL A 46 1.09 9.46 -3.26
N LEU A 47 0.82 9.44 -4.56
CA LEU A 47 1.21 8.33 -5.44
C LEU A 47 2.72 8.18 -5.60
N ALA A 48 3.47 9.30 -5.69
CA ALA A 48 4.92 9.26 -5.77
C ALA A 48 5.52 8.61 -4.51
N LYS A 49 5.02 8.99 -3.33
CA LYS A 49 5.44 8.40 -2.05
C LYS A 49 5.08 6.92 -1.96
N TYR A 50 3.89 6.51 -2.41
CA TYR A 50 3.52 5.10 -2.49
C TYR A 50 4.49 4.30 -3.37
N ILE A 51 4.85 4.82 -4.54
CA ILE A 51 5.81 4.18 -5.44
C ILE A 51 7.19 4.06 -4.78
N GLU A 52 7.66 5.09 -4.06
CA GLU A 52 8.92 5.02 -3.29
C GLU A 52 8.86 3.95 -2.20
N ASP A 53 7.78 3.89 -1.43
CA ASP A 53 7.59 2.89 -0.36
C ASP A 53 7.61 1.47 -0.96
N VAL A 54 6.89 1.25 -2.07
CA VAL A 54 6.89 -0.03 -2.80
C VAL A 54 8.31 -0.40 -3.25
N PHE A 55 9.06 0.53 -3.84
CA PHE A 55 10.43 0.24 -4.28
C PHE A 55 11.38 -0.09 -3.11
N LYS A 56 11.25 0.60 -1.98
CA LYS A 56 12.02 0.29 -0.76
C LYS A 56 11.69 -1.11 -0.25
N ASP A 57 10.40 -1.45 -0.17
CA ASP A 57 9.97 -2.78 0.26
C ASP A 57 10.52 -3.86 -0.69
N TYR A 58 10.48 -3.62 -2.01
CA TYR A 58 11.08 -4.53 -3.00
C TYR A 58 12.60 -4.66 -2.85
N GLU A 59 13.31 -3.56 -2.60
CA GLU A 59 14.76 -3.58 -2.36
C GLU A 59 15.11 -4.34 -1.08
N ASP A 60 14.33 -4.19 -0.01
CA ASP A 60 14.49 -4.94 1.23
C ASP A 60 14.23 -6.43 1.02
N ILE A 61 13.20 -6.78 0.23
CA ILE A 61 12.89 -8.18 -0.15
C ILE A 61 14.02 -8.79 -0.99
N LEU A 62 14.54 -8.05 -1.98
CA LEU A 62 15.61 -8.53 -2.87
C LEU A 62 17.00 -8.54 -2.21
N SER A 63 17.24 -7.65 -1.24
CA SER A 63 18.48 -7.60 -0.48
C SER A 63 18.53 -8.60 0.68
N GLY A 64 17.44 -9.34 0.92
CA GLY A 64 17.37 -10.39 1.94
C GLY A 64 17.47 -9.85 3.37
N LYS A 65 17.23 -8.55 3.59
CA LYS A 65 17.11 -7.99 4.93
C LYS A 65 15.79 -8.45 5.52
N LYS A 66 15.83 -9.56 6.26
CA LYS A 66 14.77 -9.86 7.22
C LYS A 66 14.67 -8.66 8.16
N LYS A 67 13.44 -8.23 8.46
CA LYS A 67 13.17 -7.45 9.67
C LYS A 67 13.52 -8.38 10.84
N ASP A 68 14.80 -8.40 11.20
CA ASP A 68 15.22 -8.86 12.50
C ASP A 68 14.75 -7.80 13.50
N ASP A 69 14.12 -8.29 14.58
CA ASP A 69 13.69 -7.58 15.78
C ASP A 69 12.31 -6.89 15.75
N VAL A 70 11.25 -7.70 15.80
CA VAL A 70 10.11 -7.41 16.67
C VAL A 70 9.84 -8.66 17.52
N ASP A 71 10.27 -8.54 18.78
CA ASP A 71 10.03 -9.34 19.98
C ASP A 71 9.42 -10.75 19.85
N ASP A 72 10.28 -11.69 20.24
CA ASP A 72 10.12 -13.13 20.33
C ASP A 72 9.27 -13.52 21.57
N ASP A 73 8.02 -13.10 21.62
CA ASP A 73 7.05 -13.57 22.63
C ASP A 73 5.86 -14.31 21.96
N GLU A 74 6.07 -15.62 21.79
CA GLU A 74 5.09 -16.73 21.74
C GLU A 74 4.26 -17.02 20.46
N PRO A 75 3.83 -18.29 20.21
CA PRO A 75 4.43 -19.59 20.54
C PRO A 75 4.76 -20.40 19.26
N GLN A 76 5.79 -21.23 19.33
CA GLN A 76 6.14 -22.19 18.27
C GLN A 76 5.09 -23.32 18.20
N PHE A 77 4.31 -23.37 17.13
CA PHE A 77 3.50 -24.54 16.79
C PHE A 77 4.42 -25.72 16.44
N ARG A 78 4.72 -26.58 17.42
CA ARG A 78 5.37 -27.86 17.17
C ARG A 78 4.41 -28.80 16.43
N LEU A 79 4.67 -29.01 15.13
CA LEU A 79 4.11 -30.15 14.40
C LEU A 79 4.72 -31.43 14.97
N VAL A 80 3.94 -32.16 15.76
CA VAL A 80 4.28 -33.51 16.21
C VAL A 80 4.09 -34.45 15.03
N THR A 81 5.17 -34.93 14.43
CA THR A 81 5.12 -36.07 13.52
C THR A 81 4.83 -37.34 14.33
N VAL A 82 3.68 -37.96 14.08
CA VAL A 82 3.32 -39.26 14.64
C VAL A 82 3.94 -40.33 13.73
N ASN A 83 4.72 -41.24 14.33
CA ASN A 83 5.27 -42.44 13.68
C ASN A 83 4.19 -43.42 13.23
#